data_AF-A0A971PBB2-F1
#
_entry.id   AF-A0A971PBB2-F1
#
_cell.length_a   1.000
_cell.length_b   1.000
_cell.length_c   1.000
_cell.angle_alpha   90.00
_cell.angle_beta   90.00
_cell.angle_gamma   90.00
#
_symmetry.space_group_name_H-M   'P 1'
#
loop_
_entity.id
_entity.type
_entity.pdbx_description
1 polymer ?
#
loop_
_entity_poly.entity_id
_entity_poly.type
_entity_poly.pdbx_seq_one_letter_code
_entity_poly.pdbx_strand_id
1 'polypeptide(L)'
;MPHTGKSIAHIISLLIASIFVCLIFVSLALARRDANIYPSNVWAGGVAIGDLTPDQAAKALAAKSSATDIIRLKLPDKTLRIPLKDIGVQYNNALTLAQVNKNLFPDGGLAGLLRHSIVRGKRQEIAPIFACDTQVLQRQIRAIKVKHDKPATDARIIYSNNYWEYVSHSSGYAVNTANSVKKIDEALKRGSLNNLALAVKPTSPRVKLDDISRIDGIIGRSEIDLPGSHDQYTSTLKHINGMIILPGGHIDLAMTGSGYSGLIIGALSSACFQAGMQSQGRYIYNRLGHPILISATSSNNYLTIRIYSCQGSST
;
A
#
# COMPACT_ATOMS: atom_id res chain seq x y z
N MET A 1 -29.78 70.15 53.87
CA MET A 1 -30.53 69.22 53.00
C MET A 1 -29.55 68.49 52.06
N PRO A 2 -29.10 67.25 52.36
CA PRO A 2 -28.26 66.48 51.42
C PRO A 2 -28.78 65.05 51.11
N HIS A 3 -30.05 64.74 51.39
CA HIS A 3 -30.58 63.36 51.27
C HIS A 3 -31.13 62.99 49.88
N THR A 4 -31.44 63.94 49.01
CA THR A 4 -32.08 63.69 47.70
C THR A 4 -31.12 63.15 46.64
N GLY A 5 -29.86 63.59 46.61
CA GLY A 5 -28.88 63.13 45.61
C GLY A 5 -28.48 61.66 45.74
N LYS A 6 -28.35 61.14 46.97
CA LYS A 6 -28.03 59.73 47.22
C LYS A 6 -29.18 58.78 46.83
N SER A 7 -30.43 59.20 47.03
CA SER A 7 -31.60 58.40 46.67
C SER A 7 -31.78 58.34 45.14
N ILE A 8 -31.56 59.45 44.44
CA ILE A 8 -31.62 59.49 42.96
C ILE A 8 -30.52 58.61 42.35
N ALA A 9 -29.29 58.64 42.89
CA ALA A 9 -28.20 57.79 42.43
C ALA A 9 -28.49 56.28 42.64
N HIS A 10 -29.11 55.89 43.77
CA HIS A 10 -29.53 54.50 44.00
C HIS A 10 -30.60 54.06 43.01
N ILE A 11 -31.59 54.91 42.72
CA ILE A 11 -32.66 54.61 41.75
C ILE A 11 -32.06 54.41 40.36
N ILE A 12 -31.17 55.30 39.92
CA ILE A 12 -30.49 55.19 38.61
C ILE A 12 -29.65 53.91 38.56
N SER A 13 -28.90 53.59 39.62
CA SER A 13 -28.10 52.37 39.70
C SER A 13 -28.95 51.10 39.64
N LEU A 14 -30.11 51.07 40.29
CA LEU A 14 -31.05 49.95 40.25
C LEU A 14 -31.64 49.77 38.85
N LEU A 15 -31.93 50.87 38.16
CA LEU A 15 -32.48 50.86 36.81
C LEU A 15 -31.46 50.33 35.80
N ILE A 16 -30.20 50.74 35.90
CA ILE A 16 -29.09 50.23 35.07
C ILE A 16 -28.85 48.73 35.36
N ALA A 17 -28.83 48.33 36.63
CA ALA A 17 -28.66 46.92 37.01
C ALA A 17 -29.81 46.05 36.47
N SER A 18 -31.06 46.54 36.54
CA SER A 18 -32.23 45.86 36.00
C SER A 18 -32.14 45.66 34.48
N ILE A 19 -31.72 46.68 33.74
CA ILE A 19 -31.49 46.58 32.29
C ILE A 19 -30.41 45.54 31.97
N PHE A 20 -29.30 45.55 32.70
CA PHE A 20 -28.23 44.56 32.54
C PHE A 20 -28.71 43.13 32.82
N VAL A 21 -29.48 42.93 33.90
CA VAL A 21 -30.05 41.62 34.24
C VAL A 21 -31.04 41.15 33.18
N CYS A 22 -31.90 42.03 32.67
CA CYS A 22 -32.81 41.69 31.57
C CYS A 22 -32.07 41.30 30.29
N LEU A 23 -31.02 42.05 29.92
CA LEU A 23 -30.18 41.69 28.77
C LEU A 23 -29.53 40.32 28.95
N ILE A 24 -29.00 40.02 30.15
CA ILE A 24 -28.43 38.71 30.47
C ILE A 24 -29.49 37.62 30.37
N PHE A 25 -30.69 37.82 30.94
CA PHE A 25 -31.77 36.83 30.89
C PHE A 25 -32.28 36.57 29.47
N VAL A 26 -32.46 37.61 28.67
CA VAL A 26 -32.86 37.50 27.26
C VAL A 26 -31.76 36.76 26.49
N SER A 27 -30.49 37.15 26.65
CA SER A 27 -29.36 36.44 26.03
C SER A 27 -29.28 34.98 26.47
N LEU A 28 -29.57 34.65 27.73
CA LEU A 28 -29.53 33.28 28.24
C LEU A 28 -30.72 32.44 27.74
N ALA A 29 -31.90 33.04 27.64
CA ALA A 29 -33.10 32.40 27.07
C ALA A 29 -32.93 32.12 25.57
N LEU A 30 -32.38 33.07 24.82
CA LEU A 30 -31.98 32.88 23.42
C LEU A 30 -30.89 31.80 23.30
N ALA A 31 -29.86 31.85 24.15
CA ALA A 31 -28.79 30.84 24.14
C ALA A 31 -29.30 29.44 24.49
N ARG A 32 -30.32 29.31 25.35
CA ARG A 32 -30.97 28.02 25.67
C ARG A 32 -31.85 27.50 24.54
N ARG A 33 -32.51 28.39 23.78
CA ARG A 33 -33.24 28.03 22.57
C ARG A 33 -32.29 27.60 21.46
N ASP A 34 -31.19 28.34 21.28
CA ASP A 34 -30.13 28.06 20.33
C ASP A 34 -29.30 26.83 20.71
N ALA A 35 -29.27 26.44 21.98
CA ALA A 35 -28.62 25.20 22.42
C ALA A 35 -29.26 23.93 21.84
N ASN A 36 -30.49 24.03 21.32
CA ASN A 36 -31.19 22.90 20.71
C ASN A 36 -31.04 22.84 19.18
N ILE A 37 -30.25 23.74 18.60
CA ILE A 37 -30.04 23.87 17.16
C ILE A 37 -28.54 24.03 16.88
N TYR A 38 -28.03 23.35 15.85
CA TYR A 38 -26.64 23.53 15.45
C TYR A 38 -26.41 24.91 14.81
N PRO A 39 -25.25 25.56 15.04
CA PRO A 39 -24.90 26.80 14.36
C PRO A 39 -24.96 26.66 12.83
N SER A 40 -25.48 27.67 12.14
CA SER A 40 -25.78 27.66 10.69
C SER A 40 -24.57 27.34 9.79
N ASN A 41 -23.34 27.53 10.29
CA ASN A 41 -22.10 27.30 9.57
C ASN A 41 -21.50 25.90 9.74
N VAL A 42 -22.22 24.95 10.37
CA VAL A 42 -21.71 23.59 10.64
C VAL A 42 -22.13 22.59 9.56
N TRP A 43 -21.15 21.81 9.13
CA TRP A 43 -21.28 20.72 8.17
C TRP A 43 -20.65 19.45 8.75
N ALA A 44 -21.28 18.30 8.48
CA ALA A 44 -20.75 17.00 8.88
C ALA A 44 -20.70 16.08 7.66
N GLY A 45 -19.49 15.67 7.28
CA GLY A 45 -19.26 14.83 6.11
C GLY A 45 -19.93 15.37 4.85
N GLY A 46 -19.89 16.68 4.61
CA GLY A 46 -20.50 17.34 3.46
C GLY A 46 -22.02 17.47 3.50
N VAL A 47 -22.67 17.18 4.63
CA VAL A 47 -24.09 17.47 4.87
C VAL A 47 -24.24 18.73 5.71
N ALA A 48 -25.09 19.66 5.29
CA ALA A 48 -25.42 20.84 6.07
C ALA A 48 -26.24 20.39 7.28
N ILE A 49 -25.71 20.62 8.47
CA ILE A 49 -26.44 20.33 9.72
C ILE A 49 -26.76 21.58 10.51
N GLY A 50 -26.26 22.74 10.08
CA GLY A 50 -26.62 24.03 10.64
C GLY A 50 -28.13 24.29 10.56
N ASP A 51 -28.64 24.98 11.56
CA ASP A 51 -30.06 25.30 11.75
C ASP A 51 -30.97 24.08 11.98
N LEU A 52 -30.41 22.87 12.07
CA LEU A 52 -31.13 21.64 12.40
C LEU A 52 -31.05 21.32 13.90
N THR A 53 -32.11 20.70 14.41
CA THR A 53 -32.07 20.02 15.72
C THR A 53 -31.24 18.73 15.63
N PRO A 54 -30.78 18.16 16.76
CA PRO A 54 -30.07 16.87 16.76
C PRO A 54 -30.80 15.75 16.02
N ASP A 55 -32.12 15.63 16.17
CA ASP A 55 -32.93 14.61 15.49
C ASP A 55 -33.03 14.86 13.99
N GLN A 56 -33.16 16.12 13.57
CA GLN A 56 -33.19 16.49 12.16
C GLN A 56 -31.82 16.25 11.50
N ALA A 57 -30.73 16.59 12.19
CA ALA A 57 -29.37 16.33 11.72
C ALA A 57 -29.10 14.81 11.59
N ALA A 58 -29.59 14.00 12.54
CA ALA A 58 -29.50 12.53 12.45
C ALA A 58 -30.21 11.98 11.21
N LYS A 59 -31.41 12.48 10.92
CA LYS A 59 -32.15 12.11 9.69
C LYS A 59 -31.43 12.57 8.43
N ALA A 60 -30.88 13.78 8.41
CA ALA A 60 -30.14 14.32 7.28
C ALA A 60 -28.87 13.50 6.99
N LEU A 61 -28.12 13.11 8.02
CA LEU A 61 -26.95 12.23 7.87
C LEU A 61 -27.34 10.80 7.47
N ALA A 62 -28.45 10.27 7.97
CA ALA A 62 -28.96 8.96 7.57
C ALA A 62 -29.35 8.88 6.09
N ALA A 63 -29.81 9.99 5.51
CA ALA A 63 -30.09 10.06 4.08
C ALA A 63 -28.81 10.04 3.22
N LYS A 64 -27.64 10.39 3.78
CA LYS A 64 -26.38 10.36 3.06
C LYS A 64 -25.80 8.94 3.04
N SER A 65 -25.73 8.36 1.86
CA SER A 65 -25.05 7.08 1.63
C SER A 65 -23.56 7.28 1.38
N SER A 66 -22.73 6.41 1.94
CA SER A 66 -21.30 6.28 1.61
C SER A 66 -21.05 5.35 0.42
N ALA A 67 -22.09 4.80 -0.21
CA ALA A 67 -21.94 3.74 -1.21
C ALA A 67 -21.18 4.15 -2.47
N THR A 68 -21.21 5.44 -2.82
CA THR A 68 -20.54 6.02 -3.98
C THR A 68 -19.17 6.60 -3.64
N ASP A 69 -18.84 6.74 -2.35
CA ASP A 69 -17.56 7.27 -1.93
C ASP A 69 -16.44 6.27 -2.19
N ILE A 70 -15.26 6.80 -2.48
CA ILE A 70 -14.10 6.03 -2.93
C ILE A 70 -12.93 6.29 -1.98
N ILE A 71 -12.33 5.21 -1.50
CA ILE A 71 -11.01 5.26 -0.87
C ILE A 71 -9.91 5.12 -1.94
N ARG A 72 -8.87 5.95 -1.82
CA ARG A 72 -7.70 5.93 -2.70
C ARG A 72 -6.53 5.28 -1.98
N LEU A 73 -6.21 4.05 -2.38
CA LEU A 73 -5.12 3.25 -1.80
C LEU A 73 -3.90 3.30 -2.71
N LYS A 74 -2.76 3.76 -2.19
CA LYS A 74 -1.53 3.93 -2.95
C LYS A 74 -0.62 2.70 -2.81
N LEU A 75 -0.30 2.07 -3.94
CA LEU A 75 0.79 1.13 -4.11
C LEU A 75 2.04 1.87 -4.61
N PRO A 76 3.23 1.24 -4.61
CA PRO A 76 4.46 1.87 -5.13
C PRO A 76 4.35 2.37 -6.58
N ASP A 77 3.65 1.63 -7.43
CA ASP A 77 3.58 1.85 -8.88
C ASP A 77 2.24 2.44 -9.37
N LYS A 78 1.20 2.47 -8.53
CA LYS A 78 -0.15 2.92 -8.93
C LYS A 78 -1.03 3.27 -7.74
N THR A 79 -2.19 3.87 -8.04
CA THR A 79 -3.23 4.15 -7.05
C THR A 79 -4.51 3.38 -7.40
N LEU A 80 -5.05 2.65 -6.43
CA LEU A 80 -6.31 1.93 -6.53
C LEU A 80 -7.44 2.81 -6.02
N ARG A 81 -8.58 2.75 -6.71
CA ARG A 81 -9.83 3.46 -6.35
C ARG A 81 -10.86 2.40 -5.99
N ILE A 82 -11.23 2.32 -4.72
CA ILE A 82 -12.12 1.28 -4.21
C ILE A 82 -13.35 1.93 -3.58
N PRO A 83 -14.57 1.58 -4.02
CA PRO A 83 -15.80 1.99 -3.35
C PRO A 83 -15.81 1.56 -1.87
N LEU A 84 -16.28 2.43 -0.97
CA LEU A 84 -16.33 2.11 0.47
C LEU A 84 -17.19 0.88 0.78
N LYS A 85 -18.28 0.69 0.03
CA LYS A 85 -19.13 -0.51 0.15
C LYS A 85 -18.36 -1.82 -0.07
N ASP A 86 -17.38 -1.83 -0.97
CA ASP A 86 -16.62 -3.04 -1.34
C ASP A 86 -15.59 -3.43 -0.27
N ILE A 87 -15.27 -2.50 0.65
CA ILE A 87 -14.41 -2.73 1.81
C ILE A 87 -15.18 -2.79 3.13
N GLY A 88 -16.52 -2.83 3.08
CA GLY A 88 -17.37 -2.89 4.27
C GLY A 88 -17.29 -1.62 5.12
N VAL A 89 -17.08 -0.47 4.49
CA VAL A 89 -17.00 0.83 5.16
C VAL A 89 -18.27 1.63 4.91
N GLN A 90 -18.84 2.14 6.00
CA GLN A 90 -20.03 2.98 5.97
C GLN A 90 -19.93 4.15 6.94
N TYR A 91 -20.78 5.17 6.75
CA TYR A 91 -20.87 6.26 7.71
C TYR A 91 -21.43 5.77 9.05
N ASN A 92 -20.78 6.19 10.13
CA ASN A 92 -21.29 6.04 11.49
C ASN A 92 -21.90 7.36 11.94
N ASN A 93 -23.19 7.55 11.63
CA ASN A 93 -23.89 8.80 11.87
C ASN A 93 -23.97 9.14 13.37
N ALA A 94 -24.17 8.14 14.22
CA ALA A 94 -24.25 8.33 15.67
C ALA A 94 -22.91 8.85 16.24
N LEU A 95 -21.79 8.21 15.88
CA LEU A 95 -20.48 8.68 16.31
C LEU A 95 -20.10 10.02 15.68
N THR A 96 -20.47 10.25 14.42
CA THR A 96 -20.24 11.53 13.74
C THR A 96 -20.94 12.67 14.49
N LEU A 97 -22.21 12.50 14.86
CA LEU A 97 -22.94 13.50 15.65
C LEU A 97 -22.36 13.66 17.06
N ALA A 98 -21.93 12.58 17.71
CA ALA A 98 -21.25 12.68 18.99
C ALA A 98 -19.95 13.50 18.89
N GLN A 99 -19.19 13.36 17.80
CA GLN A 99 -18.01 14.17 17.52
C GLN A 99 -18.36 15.63 17.23
N VAL A 100 -19.42 15.89 16.47
CA VAL A 100 -19.96 17.24 16.24
C VAL A 100 -20.25 17.92 17.58
N ASN A 101 -21.02 17.24 18.44
CA ASN A 101 -21.38 17.75 19.75
C ASN A 101 -20.16 18.02 20.63
N LYS A 102 -19.20 17.09 20.67
CA LYS A 102 -17.96 17.28 21.43
C LYS A 102 -17.13 18.45 20.94
N ASN A 103 -17.06 18.68 19.63
CA ASN A 103 -16.28 19.77 19.05
C ASN A 103 -16.93 21.14 19.26
N LEU A 104 -18.26 21.21 19.20
CA LEU A 104 -19.02 22.44 19.38
C LEU A 104 -19.22 22.79 20.86
N PHE A 105 -19.34 21.79 21.72
CA PHE A 105 -19.63 21.92 23.16
C PHE A 105 -18.59 21.19 24.02
N PRO A 106 -17.30 21.57 23.97
CA PRO A 106 -16.23 20.88 24.70
C PRO A 106 -16.35 20.99 26.22
N ASP A 107 -16.93 22.09 26.73
CA ASP A 107 -17.11 22.39 28.14
C ASP A 107 -18.58 22.72 28.41
N GLY A 108 -19.24 21.98 29.31
CA GLY A 108 -20.62 22.29 29.72
C GLY A 108 -20.74 23.64 30.43
N GLY A 109 -21.90 24.29 30.34
CA GLY A 109 -22.20 25.55 31.04
C GLY A 109 -22.10 26.83 30.18
N LEU A 110 -21.97 27.99 30.84
CA LEU A 110 -21.97 29.33 30.22
C LEU A 110 -20.87 29.54 29.16
N ALA A 111 -19.71 28.89 29.32
CA ALA A 111 -18.60 28.97 28.35
C ALA A 111 -18.94 28.31 27.00
N GLY A 112 -19.69 27.20 27.02
CA GLY A 112 -20.19 26.55 25.80
C GLY A 112 -21.24 27.39 25.06
N LEU A 113 -22.10 28.11 25.79
CA LEU A 113 -23.11 29.01 25.22
C LEU A 113 -22.46 30.23 24.53
N LEU A 114 -21.37 30.77 25.08
CA LEU A 114 -20.64 31.89 24.47
C LEU A 114 -19.90 31.46 23.19
N ARG A 115 -19.36 30.24 23.13
CA ARG A 115 -18.73 29.71 21.92
C ARG A 115 -19.70 29.56 20.75
N HIS A 116 -20.97 29.22 21.01
CA HIS A 116 -22.02 29.15 19.98
C HIS A 116 -22.22 30.50 19.25
N SER A 117 -22.03 31.61 19.97
CA SER A 117 -22.11 32.97 19.41
C SER A 117 -20.83 33.41 18.67
N ILE A 118 -19.66 32.94 19.10
CA ILE A 118 -18.33 33.33 18.57
C ILE A 118 -17.94 32.51 17.32
N VAL A 119 -18.46 31.30 17.17
CA VAL A 119 -18.16 30.41 16.03
C VAL A 119 -18.82 30.86 14.71
N ARG A 120 -19.62 31.92 14.72
CA ARG A 120 -20.30 32.43 13.53
C ARG A 120 -19.30 33.03 12.53
N GLY A 121 -19.43 32.66 11.24
CA GLY A 121 -18.75 33.33 10.13
C GLY A 121 -17.83 32.46 9.26
N LYS A 122 -17.26 31.36 9.78
CA LYS A 122 -16.42 30.43 8.97
C LYS A 122 -17.02 29.04 8.94
N ARG A 123 -17.16 28.44 7.75
CA ARG A 123 -17.65 27.06 7.58
C ARG A 123 -16.84 26.10 8.46
N GLN A 124 -17.53 25.38 9.32
CA GLN A 124 -16.96 24.31 10.13
C GLN A 124 -17.35 22.96 9.53
N GLU A 125 -16.40 22.33 8.86
CA GLU A 125 -16.57 21.00 8.30
C GLU A 125 -15.99 19.97 9.27
N ILE A 126 -16.85 19.08 9.78
CA ILE A 126 -16.47 17.99 10.66
C ILE A 126 -16.43 16.71 9.83
N ALA A 127 -15.26 16.07 9.82
CA ALA A 127 -15.07 14.84 9.06
C ALA A 127 -16.00 13.73 9.58
N PRO A 128 -16.58 12.91 8.69
CA PRO A 128 -17.45 11.84 9.12
C PRO A 128 -16.63 10.72 9.78
N ILE A 129 -17.20 10.10 10.81
CA ILE A 129 -16.65 8.87 11.39
C ILE A 129 -17.17 7.70 10.57
N PHE A 130 -16.26 6.80 10.22
CA PHE A 130 -16.58 5.59 9.49
C PHE A 130 -16.70 4.39 10.43
N ALA A 131 -17.72 3.56 10.21
CA ALA A 131 -17.76 2.18 10.70
C ALA A 131 -17.13 1.27 9.64
N CYS A 132 -16.32 0.30 10.07
CA CYS A 132 -15.61 -0.61 9.19
C CYS A 132 -15.82 -2.06 9.64
N ASP A 133 -16.33 -2.89 8.74
CA ASP A 133 -16.25 -4.34 8.86
C ASP A 133 -14.81 -4.78 8.57
N THR A 134 -14.08 -5.08 9.64
CA THR A 134 -12.66 -5.47 9.56
C THR A 134 -12.48 -6.77 8.77
N GLN A 135 -13.44 -7.68 8.76
CA GLN A 135 -13.33 -8.95 8.02
C GLN A 135 -13.49 -8.72 6.52
N VAL A 136 -14.44 -7.86 6.09
CA VAL A 136 -14.59 -7.48 4.68
C VAL A 136 -13.34 -6.73 4.21
N LEU A 137 -12.86 -5.75 4.99
CA LEU A 137 -11.63 -5.02 4.68
C LEU A 137 -10.42 -5.99 4.53
N GLN A 138 -10.24 -6.92 5.48
CA GLN A 138 -9.16 -7.90 5.41
C GLN A 138 -9.24 -8.81 4.17
N ARG A 139 -10.45 -9.23 3.76
CA ARG A 139 -10.64 -10.03 2.54
C ARG A 139 -10.27 -9.21 1.31
N GLN A 140 -10.70 -7.96 1.24
CA GLN A 140 -10.39 -7.11 0.10
C GLN A 140 -8.90 -6.78 -0.01
N ILE A 141 -8.22 -6.53 1.11
CA ILE A 141 -6.76 -6.33 1.11
C ILE A 141 -6.01 -7.61 0.70
N ARG A 142 -6.51 -8.80 1.06
CA ARG A 142 -5.97 -10.07 0.57
C ARG A 142 -6.17 -10.24 -0.94
N ALA A 143 -7.33 -9.88 -1.48
CA ALA A 143 -7.56 -9.91 -2.93
C ALA A 143 -6.63 -8.95 -3.69
N ILE A 144 -6.42 -7.74 -3.15
CA ILE A 144 -5.44 -6.77 -3.67
C ILE A 144 -4.03 -7.37 -3.67
N LYS A 145 -3.62 -8.01 -2.57
CA LYS A 145 -2.32 -8.68 -2.48
C LYS A 145 -2.14 -9.71 -3.59
N VAL A 146 -3.09 -10.62 -3.78
CA VAL A 146 -3.00 -11.67 -4.81
C VAL A 146 -2.90 -11.07 -6.22
N LYS A 147 -3.65 -10.00 -6.50
CA LYS A 147 -3.69 -9.38 -7.83
C LYS A 147 -2.52 -8.45 -8.13
N HIS A 148 -1.92 -7.85 -7.10
CA HIS A 148 -0.98 -6.73 -7.27
C HIS A 148 0.39 -6.94 -6.65
N ASP A 149 0.63 -8.03 -5.91
CA ASP A 149 1.98 -8.43 -5.55
C ASP A 149 2.82 -8.54 -6.82
N LYS A 150 3.96 -7.86 -6.81
CA LYS A 150 4.89 -7.82 -7.92
C LYS A 150 6.17 -8.54 -7.47
N PRO A 151 6.47 -9.75 -7.98
CA PRO A 151 7.74 -10.38 -7.67
C PRO A 151 8.89 -9.55 -8.25
N ALA A 152 10.05 -9.59 -7.59
CA ALA A 152 11.27 -9.07 -8.18
C ALA A 152 11.68 -9.99 -9.33
N THR A 153 12.21 -9.42 -10.41
CA THR A 153 12.71 -10.18 -11.56
C THR A 153 14.21 -9.99 -11.67
N ASP A 154 14.93 -11.11 -11.65
CA ASP A 154 16.38 -11.17 -11.81
C ASP A 154 16.78 -10.77 -13.23
N ALA A 155 17.92 -10.09 -13.39
CA ALA A 155 18.51 -9.83 -14.70
C ALA A 155 18.96 -11.14 -15.34
N ARG A 156 18.91 -11.21 -16.68
CA ARG A 156 19.31 -12.41 -17.44
C ARG A 156 20.07 -12.02 -18.70
N ILE A 157 20.89 -12.95 -19.17
CA ILE A 157 21.51 -12.88 -20.49
C ILE A 157 20.99 -14.10 -21.26
N ILE A 158 20.39 -13.85 -22.42
CA ILE A 158 19.93 -14.91 -23.31
C ILE A 158 20.84 -14.90 -24.53
N TYR A 159 21.45 -16.04 -24.85
CA TYR A 159 22.18 -16.23 -26.10
C TYR A 159 21.24 -16.90 -27.10
N SER A 160 20.91 -16.20 -28.18
CA SER A 160 20.03 -16.68 -29.25
C SER A 160 20.48 -16.12 -30.59
N ASN A 161 20.43 -16.91 -31.66
CA ASN A 161 20.76 -16.48 -33.04
C ASN A 161 22.07 -15.67 -33.16
N ASN A 162 23.13 -16.11 -32.46
CA ASN A 162 24.45 -15.45 -32.42
C ASN A 162 24.46 -14.03 -31.83
N TYR A 163 23.45 -13.62 -31.07
CA TYR A 163 23.47 -12.36 -30.32
C TYR A 163 23.16 -12.58 -28.84
N TRP A 164 23.65 -11.64 -28.03
CA TRP A 164 23.38 -11.53 -26.61
C TRP A 164 22.19 -10.60 -26.37
N GLU A 165 21.14 -11.11 -25.75
CA GLU A 165 20.01 -10.32 -25.28
C GLU A 165 20.10 -10.14 -23.76
N TYR A 166 20.22 -8.88 -23.33
CA TYR A 166 20.28 -8.50 -21.93
C TYR A 166 18.89 -8.13 -21.42
N VAL A 167 18.33 -8.97 -20.55
CA VAL A 167 17.04 -8.72 -19.91
C VAL A 167 17.30 -8.03 -18.58
N SER A 168 16.81 -6.80 -18.44
CA SER A 168 17.01 -6.01 -17.23
C SER A 168 16.25 -6.58 -16.02
N HIS A 169 16.78 -6.31 -14.83
CA HIS A 169 16.12 -6.66 -13.57
C HIS A 169 15.01 -5.66 -13.23
N SER A 170 14.07 -6.08 -12.37
CA SER A 170 13.10 -5.15 -11.80
C SER A 170 12.84 -5.45 -10.33
N SER A 171 12.72 -4.38 -9.53
CA SER A 171 12.31 -4.47 -8.15
C SER A 171 10.84 -4.85 -8.04
N GLY A 172 10.55 -5.66 -7.03
CA GLY A 172 9.21 -6.09 -6.68
C GLY A 172 8.76 -5.54 -5.32
N TYR A 173 7.56 -5.92 -4.93
CA TYR A 173 7.04 -5.73 -3.60
C TYR A 173 5.92 -6.74 -3.31
N ALA A 174 5.74 -7.03 -2.02
CA ALA A 174 4.63 -7.82 -1.52
C ALA A 174 3.80 -6.97 -0.54
N VAL A 175 2.48 -6.90 -0.73
CA VAL A 175 1.57 -6.22 0.17
C VAL A 175 1.56 -6.93 1.53
N ASN A 176 1.72 -6.15 2.59
CA ASN A 176 1.55 -6.58 3.97
C ASN A 176 0.10 -6.30 4.38
N THR A 177 -0.70 -7.35 4.44
CA THR A 177 -2.15 -7.28 4.70
C THR A 177 -2.45 -6.71 6.08
N ALA A 178 -1.81 -7.22 7.12
CA ALA A 178 -2.04 -6.81 8.51
C ALA A 178 -1.75 -5.32 8.73
N ASN A 179 -0.57 -4.85 8.30
CA ASN A 179 -0.18 -3.45 8.45
C ASN A 179 -1.03 -2.52 7.58
N SER A 180 -1.45 -2.98 6.40
CA SER A 180 -2.33 -2.18 5.53
C SER A 180 -3.72 -1.99 6.14
N VAL A 181 -4.31 -3.06 6.69
CA VAL A 181 -5.62 -2.99 7.37
C VAL A 181 -5.55 -2.02 8.55
N LYS A 182 -4.51 -2.12 9.39
CA LYS A 182 -4.30 -1.21 10.52
C LYS A 182 -4.21 0.26 10.07
N LYS A 183 -3.42 0.55 9.04
CA LYS A 183 -3.29 1.91 8.49
C LYS A 183 -4.60 2.46 7.94
N ILE A 184 -5.39 1.61 7.28
CA ILE A 184 -6.70 2.00 6.75
C ILE A 184 -7.67 2.29 7.89
N ASP A 185 -7.76 1.41 8.89
CA ASP A 185 -8.61 1.63 10.06
C ASP A 185 -8.27 2.94 10.80
N GLU A 186 -6.98 3.22 11.04
CA GLU A 186 -6.54 4.47 11.66
C GLU A 186 -6.87 5.72 10.82
N ALA A 187 -6.78 5.62 9.49
CA ALA A 187 -7.12 6.72 8.59
C ALA A 187 -8.64 6.97 8.53
N LEU A 188 -9.44 5.89 8.51
CA LEU A 188 -10.89 5.95 8.59
C LEU A 188 -11.35 6.58 9.91
N LYS A 189 -10.72 6.25 11.03
CA LYS A 189 -10.99 6.91 12.34
C LYS A 189 -10.72 8.42 12.33
N ARG A 190 -9.85 8.90 11.43
CA ARG A 190 -9.56 10.32 11.22
C ARG A 190 -10.39 10.95 10.08
N GLY A 191 -11.31 10.19 9.49
CA GLY A 191 -12.14 10.66 8.38
C GLY A 191 -11.41 10.81 7.04
N SER A 192 -10.24 10.19 6.86
CA SER A 192 -9.43 10.32 5.65
C SER A 192 -9.64 9.16 4.68
N LEU A 193 -9.94 9.49 3.42
CA LEU A 193 -10.13 8.55 2.31
C LEU A 193 -9.05 8.67 1.22
N ASN A 194 -8.13 9.63 1.34
CA ASN A 194 -7.24 10.03 0.25
C ASN A 194 -5.78 9.71 0.54
N ASN A 195 -5.07 9.24 -0.49
CA ASN A 195 -3.62 9.00 -0.48
C ASN A 195 -3.14 8.04 0.62
N LEU A 196 -3.93 7.02 0.95
CA LEU A 196 -3.54 6.02 1.96
C LEU A 196 -2.54 5.04 1.35
N ALA A 197 -1.26 5.16 1.74
CA ALA A 197 -0.25 4.20 1.31
C ALA A 197 -0.45 2.83 1.96
N LEU A 198 -0.61 1.79 1.13
CA LEU A 198 -0.59 0.41 1.58
C LEU A 198 0.80 0.07 2.12
N ALA A 199 0.83 -0.75 3.16
CA ALA A 199 2.08 -1.27 3.67
C ALA A 199 2.58 -2.36 2.72
N VAL A 200 3.79 -2.20 2.20
CA VAL A 200 4.44 -3.18 1.33
C VAL A 200 5.81 -3.56 1.88
N LYS A 201 6.24 -4.78 1.62
CA LYS A 201 7.60 -5.25 1.82
C LYS A 201 8.30 -5.24 0.45
N PRO A 202 9.29 -4.37 0.22
CA PRO A 202 10.03 -4.36 -1.04
C PRO A 202 10.78 -5.68 -1.21
N THR A 203 10.87 -6.17 -2.43
CA THR A 203 11.69 -7.33 -2.81
C THR A 203 12.70 -6.87 -3.85
N SER A 204 13.97 -7.18 -3.60
CA SER A 204 15.05 -6.86 -4.52
C SER A 204 15.33 -8.07 -5.41
N PRO A 205 15.72 -7.84 -6.69
CA PRO A 205 16.23 -8.92 -7.51
C PRO A 205 17.54 -9.44 -6.91
N ARG A 206 17.77 -10.74 -7.07
CA ARG A 206 19.00 -11.43 -6.67
C ARG A 206 20.14 -11.12 -7.61
N VAL A 207 19.85 -11.03 -8.91
CA VAL A 207 20.83 -10.73 -9.96
C VAL A 207 20.46 -9.39 -10.61
N LYS A 208 21.41 -8.47 -10.66
CA LYS A 208 21.31 -7.18 -11.35
C LYS A 208 22.10 -7.21 -12.64
N LEU A 209 21.86 -6.22 -13.50
CA LEU A 209 22.55 -6.11 -14.77
C LEU A 209 24.06 -5.84 -14.58
N ASP A 210 24.39 -5.02 -13.58
CA ASP A 210 25.78 -4.70 -13.24
C ASP A 210 26.56 -5.95 -12.83
N ASP A 211 25.91 -6.92 -12.17
CA ASP A 211 26.53 -8.18 -11.75
C ASP A 211 26.97 -9.03 -12.97
N ILE A 212 26.30 -8.88 -14.12
CA ILE A 212 26.42 -9.81 -15.26
C ILE A 212 26.97 -9.15 -16.53
N SER A 213 27.10 -7.82 -16.53
CA SER A 213 27.57 -7.01 -17.67
C SER A 213 28.96 -7.37 -18.19
N ARG A 214 29.76 -8.08 -17.40
CA ARG A 214 31.16 -8.45 -17.71
C ARG A 214 31.31 -9.91 -18.14
N ILE A 215 30.22 -10.66 -18.30
CA ILE A 215 30.28 -12.06 -18.71
C ILE A 215 30.50 -12.14 -20.22
N ASP A 216 31.69 -12.54 -20.66
CA ASP A 216 32.09 -12.51 -22.07
C ASP A 216 32.88 -13.75 -22.53
N GLY A 217 33.51 -14.50 -21.62
CA GLY A 217 34.38 -15.64 -21.94
C GLY A 217 33.79 -17.00 -21.67
N ILE A 218 34.01 -17.98 -22.55
CA ILE A 218 33.66 -19.39 -22.29
C ILE A 218 34.73 -20.00 -21.39
N ILE A 219 34.32 -20.54 -20.24
CA ILE A 219 35.19 -21.25 -19.30
C ILE A 219 34.86 -22.75 -19.19
N GLY A 220 33.75 -23.20 -19.78
CA GLY A 220 33.41 -24.62 -19.84
C GLY A 220 32.46 -24.91 -21.01
N ARG A 221 32.61 -26.09 -21.62
CA ARG A 221 31.78 -26.50 -22.75
C ARG A 221 31.53 -28.00 -22.74
N SER A 222 30.28 -28.38 -22.95
CA SER A 222 29.91 -29.77 -23.23
C SER A 222 29.01 -29.82 -24.46
N GLU A 223 29.17 -30.88 -25.24
CA GLU A 223 28.40 -31.12 -26.44
C GLU A 223 28.03 -32.60 -26.49
N ILE A 224 26.75 -32.88 -26.66
CA ILE A 224 26.22 -34.24 -26.70
C ILE A 224 25.21 -34.38 -27.84
N ASP A 225 25.09 -35.60 -28.38
CA ASP A 225 24.01 -35.96 -29.28
C ASP A 225 22.73 -36.22 -28.46
N LEU A 226 21.64 -35.56 -28.82
CA LEU A 226 20.31 -35.74 -28.24
C LEU A 226 19.49 -36.67 -29.13
N PRO A 227 19.12 -37.88 -28.64
CA PRO A 227 18.27 -38.77 -29.41
C PRO A 227 16.84 -38.20 -29.53
N GLY A 228 16.20 -38.36 -30.68
CA GLY A 228 14.80 -37.94 -30.87
C GLY A 228 14.65 -36.50 -31.37
N SER A 229 13.41 -36.00 -31.37
CA SER A 229 13.08 -34.68 -31.93
C SER A 229 13.42 -33.54 -30.97
N HIS A 230 13.88 -32.40 -31.49
CA HIS A 230 14.18 -31.18 -30.74
C HIS A 230 13.08 -30.76 -29.77
N ASP A 231 11.81 -30.87 -30.19
CA ASP A 231 10.64 -30.47 -29.39
C ASP A 231 10.54 -31.19 -28.03
N GLN A 232 11.13 -32.39 -27.93
CA GLN A 232 11.16 -33.17 -26.68
C GLN A 232 11.98 -32.46 -25.59
N TYR A 233 12.92 -31.60 -25.97
CA TYR A 233 13.89 -30.99 -25.07
C TYR A 233 13.66 -29.50 -24.81
N THR A 234 12.89 -28.82 -25.67
CA THR A 234 12.69 -27.37 -25.67
C THR A 234 12.30 -26.82 -24.29
N SER A 235 11.39 -27.49 -23.58
CA SER A 235 10.95 -27.07 -22.24
C SER A 235 12.10 -27.07 -21.23
N THR A 236 12.91 -28.12 -21.21
CA THR A 236 14.06 -28.26 -20.30
C THR A 236 15.16 -27.26 -20.66
N LEU A 237 15.47 -27.10 -21.95
CA LEU A 237 16.48 -26.16 -22.42
C LEU A 237 16.12 -24.71 -22.10
N LYS A 238 14.83 -24.34 -22.17
CA LYS A 238 14.35 -23.00 -21.74
C LYS A 238 14.57 -22.72 -20.25
N HIS A 239 14.62 -23.75 -19.39
CA HIS A 239 14.89 -23.57 -17.96
C HIS A 239 16.38 -23.42 -17.65
N ILE A 240 17.25 -24.03 -18.47
CA ILE A 240 18.70 -24.02 -18.28
C ILE A 240 19.33 -22.81 -18.98
N ASN A 241 18.88 -22.48 -20.19
CA ASN A 241 19.43 -21.40 -20.99
C ASN A 241 19.19 -20.03 -20.33
N GLY A 242 20.25 -19.27 -20.14
CA GLY A 242 20.21 -17.96 -19.50
C GLY A 242 20.23 -18.00 -17.96
N MET A 243 20.50 -19.17 -17.36
CA MET A 243 20.65 -19.29 -15.91
C MET A 243 21.95 -18.64 -15.45
N ILE A 244 21.85 -17.81 -14.41
CA ILE A 244 22.99 -17.11 -13.82
C ILE A 244 23.18 -17.60 -12.39
N ILE A 245 24.42 -17.95 -12.05
CA ILE A 245 24.78 -18.44 -10.73
C ILE A 245 25.83 -17.50 -10.16
N LEU A 246 25.43 -16.73 -9.14
CA LEU A 246 26.32 -15.84 -8.40
C LEU A 246 27.38 -16.62 -7.61
N PRO A 247 28.49 -15.99 -7.21
CA PRO A 247 29.45 -16.58 -6.28
C PRO A 247 28.78 -17.14 -5.02
N GLY A 248 29.13 -18.38 -4.65
CA GLY A 248 28.52 -19.12 -3.54
C GLY A 248 27.14 -19.72 -3.84
N GLY A 249 26.54 -19.40 -4.99
CA GLY A 249 25.28 -19.98 -5.46
C GLY A 249 25.44 -21.43 -5.95
N HIS A 250 24.32 -22.07 -6.28
CA HIS A 250 24.32 -23.45 -6.77
C HIS A 250 23.20 -23.74 -7.77
N ILE A 251 23.37 -24.84 -8.51
CA ILE A 251 22.36 -25.49 -9.33
C ILE A 251 21.88 -26.73 -8.59
N ASP A 252 20.56 -26.95 -8.53
CA ASP A 252 19.99 -28.23 -8.10
C ASP A 252 19.74 -29.12 -9.33
N LEU A 253 20.48 -30.23 -9.42
CA LEU A 253 20.37 -31.17 -10.54
C LEU A 253 19.05 -31.96 -10.53
N ALA A 254 18.26 -31.89 -9.46
CA ALA A 254 16.93 -32.49 -9.41
C ALA A 254 15.84 -31.63 -10.10
N MET A 255 16.11 -30.35 -10.41
CA MET A 255 15.12 -29.44 -11.01
C MET A 255 14.89 -29.67 -12.52
N THR A 256 15.72 -30.49 -13.18
CA THR A 256 15.53 -30.90 -14.57
C THR A 256 14.72 -32.22 -14.61
N GLY A 257 13.41 -32.11 -14.87
CA GLY A 257 12.41 -33.20 -14.74
C GLY A 257 12.72 -34.52 -15.47
N SER A 258 11.99 -35.58 -15.11
CA SER A 258 12.24 -36.99 -15.49
C SER A 258 12.14 -37.31 -16.99
N GLY A 259 12.84 -38.39 -17.40
CA GLY A 259 12.76 -39.03 -18.73
C GLY A 259 14.10 -39.00 -19.46
N TYR A 260 14.45 -37.84 -20.02
CA TYR A 260 15.68 -37.60 -20.79
C TYR A 260 16.67 -36.65 -20.09
N SER A 261 16.43 -36.37 -18.80
CA SER A 261 17.24 -35.46 -18.00
C SER A 261 18.66 -35.97 -17.74
N GLY A 262 18.91 -37.28 -17.74
CA GLY A 262 20.24 -37.83 -17.45
C GLY A 262 21.32 -37.32 -18.41
N LEU A 263 21.03 -37.26 -19.72
CA LEU A 263 21.96 -36.77 -20.73
C LEU A 263 22.21 -35.27 -20.58
N ILE A 264 21.14 -34.48 -20.43
CA ILE A 264 21.24 -33.02 -20.25
C ILE A 264 21.96 -32.67 -18.94
N ILE A 265 21.64 -33.37 -17.84
CA ILE A 265 22.31 -33.24 -16.54
C ILE A 265 23.79 -33.61 -16.69
N GLY A 266 24.10 -34.69 -17.42
CA GLY A 266 25.47 -35.13 -17.69
C GLY A 266 26.27 -34.06 -18.44
N ALA A 267 25.71 -33.54 -19.53
CA ALA A 267 26.32 -32.45 -20.30
C ALA A 267 26.48 -31.18 -19.44
N LEU A 268 25.47 -30.84 -18.65
CA LEU A 268 25.50 -29.68 -17.76
C LEU A 268 26.60 -29.83 -16.72
N SER A 269 26.66 -30.99 -16.06
CA SER A 269 27.67 -31.31 -15.04
C SER A 269 29.07 -31.27 -15.64
N SER A 270 29.27 -31.85 -16.83
CA SER A 270 30.53 -31.84 -17.55
C SER A 270 31.00 -30.41 -17.87
N ALA A 271 30.11 -29.57 -18.42
CA ALA A 271 30.43 -28.19 -18.70
C ALA A 271 30.75 -27.40 -17.42
N CYS A 272 30.00 -27.61 -16.34
CA CYS A 272 30.23 -26.98 -15.04
C CYS A 272 31.57 -27.39 -14.41
N PHE A 273 31.94 -28.67 -14.49
CA PHE A 273 33.22 -29.14 -13.95
C PHE A 273 34.42 -28.64 -14.76
N GLN A 274 34.31 -28.56 -16.09
CA GLN A 274 35.32 -27.90 -16.90
C GLN A 274 35.49 -26.42 -16.53
N ALA A 275 34.38 -25.75 -16.20
CA ALA A 275 34.38 -24.37 -15.69
C ALA A 275 34.93 -24.22 -14.26
N GLY A 276 35.40 -25.31 -13.61
CA GLY A 276 35.96 -25.27 -12.26
C GLY A 276 34.92 -25.24 -11.13
N MET A 277 33.65 -25.48 -11.42
CA MET A 277 32.62 -25.61 -10.39
C MET A 277 32.76 -26.93 -9.61
N GLN A 278 32.20 -26.96 -8.40
CA GLN A 278 32.33 -28.13 -7.50
C GLN A 278 30.97 -28.74 -7.19
N SER A 279 30.87 -30.08 -7.24
CA SER A 279 29.67 -30.80 -6.83
C SER A 279 29.70 -31.19 -5.36
N GLN A 280 28.55 -31.11 -4.69
CA GLN A 280 28.32 -31.69 -3.37
C GLN A 280 26.90 -32.29 -3.34
N GLY A 281 26.82 -33.62 -3.48
CA GLY A 281 25.56 -34.34 -3.59
C GLY A 281 24.84 -34.01 -4.90
N ARG A 282 23.59 -33.53 -4.80
CA ARG A 282 22.76 -33.14 -5.96
C ARG A 282 23.02 -31.71 -6.45
N TYR A 283 23.92 -30.98 -5.80
CA TYR A 283 24.13 -29.55 -6.04
C TYR A 283 25.49 -29.30 -6.67
N ILE A 284 25.53 -28.43 -7.69
CA ILE A 284 26.79 -27.90 -8.24
C ILE A 284 26.94 -26.45 -7.81
N TYR A 285 27.99 -26.15 -7.06
CA TYR A 285 28.25 -24.83 -6.49
C TYR A 285 29.20 -24.01 -7.35
N ASN A 286 28.83 -22.75 -7.58
CA ASN A 286 29.76 -21.75 -8.07
C ASN A 286 30.66 -21.29 -6.92
N ARG A 287 31.83 -21.91 -6.77
CA ARG A 287 32.87 -21.45 -5.83
C ARG A 287 33.88 -20.50 -6.46
N LEU A 288 33.63 -20.09 -7.69
CA LEU A 288 34.45 -19.09 -8.37
C LEU A 288 34.13 -17.71 -7.76
N GLY A 289 35.10 -16.80 -7.81
CA GLY A 289 34.96 -15.44 -7.28
C GLY A 289 34.08 -14.51 -8.13
N HIS A 290 33.43 -15.04 -9.16
CA HIS A 290 32.66 -14.28 -10.15
C HIS A 290 31.38 -15.02 -10.56
N PRO A 291 30.35 -14.31 -11.04
CA PRO A 291 29.14 -14.94 -11.57
C PRO A 291 29.44 -15.73 -12.83
N ILE A 292 28.60 -16.73 -13.08
CA ILE A 292 28.65 -17.53 -14.31
C ILE A 292 27.28 -17.57 -14.98
N LEU A 293 27.30 -17.69 -16.30
CA LEU A 293 26.12 -17.82 -17.14
C LEU A 293 26.13 -19.19 -17.81
N ILE A 294 24.99 -19.87 -17.80
CA ILE A 294 24.77 -21.11 -18.53
C ILE A 294 23.98 -20.79 -19.79
N SER A 295 24.55 -21.10 -20.94
CA SER A 295 23.83 -21.16 -22.20
C SER A 295 23.61 -22.61 -22.60
N ALA A 296 22.38 -22.94 -22.97
CA ALA A 296 22.01 -24.25 -23.48
C ALA A 296 21.30 -24.06 -24.81
N THR A 297 21.94 -24.50 -25.88
CA THR A 297 21.46 -24.36 -27.26
C THR A 297 21.48 -25.73 -27.92
N SER A 298 20.49 -26.05 -28.74
CA SER A 298 20.53 -27.27 -29.56
C SER A 298 20.38 -26.98 -31.04
N SER A 299 21.17 -27.67 -31.86
CA SER A 299 21.17 -27.57 -33.33
C SER A 299 21.52 -28.93 -33.92
N ASN A 300 20.80 -29.36 -34.95
CA ASN A 300 21.06 -30.62 -35.68
C ASN A 300 21.23 -31.84 -34.74
N ASN A 301 20.30 -32.04 -33.81
CA ASN A 301 20.32 -33.05 -32.75
C ASN A 301 21.46 -32.91 -31.73
N TYR A 302 22.39 -31.97 -31.86
CA TYR A 302 23.38 -31.70 -30.81
C TYR A 302 22.84 -30.72 -29.78
N LEU A 303 23.08 -31.00 -28.50
CA LEU A 303 22.99 -30.03 -27.42
C LEU A 303 24.38 -29.53 -27.09
N THR A 304 24.57 -28.22 -27.17
CA THR A 304 25.75 -27.54 -26.62
C THR A 304 25.38 -26.80 -25.34
N ILE A 305 26.10 -27.09 -24.26
CA ILE A 305 26.08 -26.31 -23.03
C ILE A 305 27.39 -25.54 -22.93
N ARG A 306 27.30 -24.24 -22.74
CA ARG A 306 28.45 -23.33 -22.55
C ARG A 306 28.31 -22.61 -21.22
N ILE A 307 29.40 -22.58 -20.46
CA ILE A 307 29.52 -21.80 -19.23
C ILE A 307 30.35 -20.57 -19.56
N TYR A 308 29.78 -19.40 -19.33
CA TYR A 308 30.46 -18.13 -19.51
C TYR A 308 30.80 -17.48 -18.17
N SER A 309 31.91 -16.73 -18.16
CA SER A 309 32.42 -15.95 -17.04
C SER A 309 33.17 -14.72 -17.54
N CYS A 310 33.41 -13.76 -16.67
CA CYS A 310 34.25 -12.59 -16.90
C CYS A 310 35.78 -12.88 -16.95
N GLN A 311 36.20 -14.14 -17.01
CA GLN A 311 37.63 -14.54 -17.11
C GLN A 311 38.01 -15.08 -18.50
N GLY A 312 37.37 -14.58 -19.56
CA GLY A 312 37.63 -14.98 -20.94
C GLY A 312 38.96 -14.56 -21.56
N SER A 313 39.84 -13.88 -20.83
CA SER A 313 41.13 -13.42 -21.37
C SER A 313 42.15 -13.27 -20.25
N SER A 314 42.70 -14.38 -19.76
CA SER A 314 43.94 -14.40 -18.97
C SER A 314 44.59 -15.78 -19.07
N THR A 315 45.12 -16.09 -20.26
CA THR A 315 46.43 -16.70 -20.57
C THR A 315 46.40 -17.25 -21.99
#